data_AF-A0A9E0CWH6-F1
#
_entry.id   AF-A0A9E0CWH6-F1
#
_cell.length_a   1.000
_cell.length_b   1.000
_cell.length_c   1.000
_cell.angle_alpha   90.00
_cell.angle_beta   90.00
_cell.angle_gamma   90.00
#
_symmetry.space_group_name_H-M   'P 1'
#
loop_
_entity.id
_entity.type
_entity.pdbx_description
1 polymer ?
#
loop_
_entity_poly.entity_id
_entity_poly.type
_entity_poly.pdbx_seq_one_letter_code
_entity_poly.pdbx_strand_id
1 'polypeptide(L)'
;MSTLVYTADELLRDHPDLAPHDVGGRRMHGGFLPDGSYQPPRALVRVPALAAWAAALTERGGRPLDADSSLLGGVRLPTVPQSRVLLRHGLGESFWNSLTIIGKIEARGRLLAEIPFPPLQPHVVDDISQMAIGHLGNGLLQAHGWDEGGVADPASGAAGGAGAHDQMWFAARDLAFGEGAYPDVDPPENIARPEVGRRWMPEVAAEVEGLLSLLMNLLVIEFRAELGFADTQAILRTPDLFPGRRPQAEEAAEIVGRIRADEEIHVSSLQLYLGECAAVTFRTNDGGTIAGRELIERFWNGLVQWATVDQPAIAAEVQRQLLHARVMRHPDGAEIWREFEAAG
;
A
#
# COMPACT_ATOMS: atom_id res chain seq x y z
N MET A 1 2.14 28.92 16.70
CA MET A 1 3.18 28.10 16.03
C MET A 1 2.71 26.67 16.13
N SER A 2 2.62 25.95 15.02
CA SER A 2 2.33 24.51 15.02
C SER A 2 3.49 23.74 15.67
N THR A 3 3.18 22.70 16.44
CA THR A 3 4.19 21.73 16.90
C THR A 3 4.74 20.98 15.68
N LEU A 4 6.06 20.81 15.58
CA LEU A 4 6.72 20.07 14.49
C LEU A 4 7.69 19.00 15.00
N VAL A 5 7.77 18.83 16.31
CA VAL A 5 8.61 17.84 17.00
C VAL A 5 7.67 16.97 17.81
N TYR A 6 7.70 15.68 17.55
CA TYR A 6 6.80 14.71 18.15
C TYR A 6 7.59 13.52 18.69
N THR A 7 7.11 12.94 19.76
CA THR A 7 7.59 11.66 20.29
C THR A 7 6.93 10.48 19.56
N ALA A 8 7.55 9.30 19.61
CA ALA A 8 6.92 8.07 19.10
C ALA A 8 5.55 7.83 19.74
N ASP A 9 5.42 7.98 21.06
CA ASP A 9 4.16 7.79 21.80
C ASP A 9 3.04 8.77 21.38
N GLU A 10 3.41 9.93 20.87
CA GLU A 10 2.44 10.86 20.29
C GLU A 10 2.00 10.38 18.91
N LEU A 11 2.95 10.07 18.03
CA LEU A 11 2.67 9.63 16.65
C LEU A 11 1.95 8.28 16.56
N LEU A 12 2.08 7.44 17.58
CA LEU A 12 1.44 6.13 17.67
C LEU A 12 0.12 6.14 18.47
N ARG A 13 -0.45 7.31 18.74
CA ARG A 13 -1.63 7.43 19.59
C ARG A 13 -2.93 7.21 18.82
N ASP A 14 -3.73 6.26 19.30
CA ASP A 14 -5.09 6.04 18.81
C ASP A 14 -6.07 7.09 19.33
N HIS A 15 -7.19 7.27 18.61
CA HIS A 15 -8.33 8.01 19.14
C HIS A 15 -8.92 7.28 20.35
N PRO A 16 -9.23 7.98 21.44
CA PRO A 16 -9.89 7.36 22.59
C PRO A 16 -11.34 7.00 22.24
N ASP A 17 -11.88 6.02 22.96
CA ASP A 17 -13.31 5.70 23.00
C ASP A 17 -13.96 5.34 21.64
N LEU A 18 -13.16 4.85 20.69
CA LEU A 18 -13.71 4.31 19.44
C LEU A 18 -14.51 3.03 19.71
N ALA A 19 -15.71 2.96 19.14
CA ALA A 19 -16.42 1.70 19.01
C ALA A 19 -15.60 0.75 18.11
N PRO A 20 -15.41 -0.52 18.49
CA PRO A 20 -14.56 -1.41 17.73
C PRO A 20 -15.14 -1.74 16.36
N HIS A 21 -14.26 -1.86 15.36
CA HIS A 21 -14.63 -2.40 14.06
C HIS A 21 -14.59 -3.93 14.13
N ASP A 22 -15.75 -4.56 14.30
CA ASP A 22 -15.90 -6.01 14.40
C ASP A 22 -16.75 -6.54 13.24
N VAL A 23 -16.22 -7.50 12.46
CA VAL A 23 -16.95 -8.14 11.35
C VAL A 23 -16.88 -9.65 11.52
N GLY A 24 -18.03 -10.31 11.54
CA GLY A 24 -18.10 -11.77 11.69
C GLY A 24 -17.43 -12.32 12.96
N GLY A 25 -17.38 -11.51 14.04
CA GLY A 25 -16.69 -11.85 15.30
C GLY A 25 -15.16 -11.71 15.25
N ARG A 26 -14.61 -11.18 14.16
CA ARG A 26 -13.18 -10.84 14.01
C ARG A 26 -12.98 -9.34 14.20
N ARG A 27 -11.97 -8.96 14.99
CA ARG A 27 -11.55 -7.56 15.15
C ARG A 27 -10.80 -7.09 13.91
N MET A 28 -11.29 -6.04 13.28
CA MET A 28 -10.68 -5.39 12.12
C MET A 28 -9.80 -4.21 12.54
N HIS A 29 -9.12 -3.59 11.56
CA HIS A 29 -8.40 -2.34 11.74
C HIS A 29 -9.35 -1.18 12.04
N GLY A 30 -8.86 -0.22 12.82
CA GLY A 30 -9.58 1.00 13.16
C GLY A 30 -10.79 0.81 14.06
N GLY A 31 -11.61 1.84 14.09
CA GLY A 31 -12.83 1.88 14.88
C GLY A 31 -13.75 3.02 14.44
N PHE A 32 -14.84 3.22 15.16
CA PHE A 32 -15.87 4.19 14.81
C PHE A 32 -16.09 5.21 15.93
N LEU A 33 -16.24 6.47 15.54
CA LEU A 33 -16.76 7.51 16.42
C LEU A 33 -18.25 7.28 16.72
N PRO A 34 -18.83 7.95 17.74
CA PRO A 34 -20.25 7.82 18.08
C PRO A 34 -21.21 8.18 16.94
N ASP A 35 -20.77 8.96 15.95
CA ASP A 35 -21.55 9.33 14.77
C ASP A 35 -21.45 8.29 13.62
N GLY A 36 -20.70 7.21 13.82
CA GLY A 36 -20.47 6.15 12.85
C GLY A 36 -19.30 6.39 11.89
N SER A 37 -18.57 7.51 12.02
CA SER A 37 -17.41 7.80 11.17
C SER A 37 -16.24 6.87 11.52
N TYR A 38 -15.67 6.21 10.50
CA TYR A 38 -14.48 5.39 10.64
C TYR A 38 -13.26 6.24 11.01
N GLN A 39 -12.40 5.71 11.87
CA GLN A 39 -11.13 6.31 12.26
C GLN A 39 -10.00 5.28 12.13
N PRO A 40 -8.98 5.59 11.32
CA PRO A 40 -7.74 4.83 11.29
C PRO A 40 -7.07 4.82 12.67
N PRO A 41 -6.45 3.71 13.08
CA PRO A 41 -5.51 3.67 14.19
C PRO A 41 -4.40 4.69 14.03
N ARG A 42 -3.86 5.14 15.16
CA ARG A 42 -2.72 6.07 15.24
C ARG A 42 -2.97 7.41 14.53
N ALA A 43 -4.20 7.74 14.15
CA ALA A 43 -4.51 8.95 13.39
C ALA A 43 -4.60 10.21 14.25
N LEU A 44 -4.82 10.08 15.58
CA LEU A 44 -5.16 11.18 16.46
C LEU A 44 -4.15 12.33 16.40
N VAL A 45 -2.86 11.99 16.38
CA VAL A 45 -1.76 12.98 16.29
C VAL A 45 -1.05 12.90 14.95
N ARG A 46 -0.87 11.70 14.40
CA ARG A 46 -0.12 11.47 13.15
C ARG A 46 -0.68 12.28 11.98
N VAL A 47 -2.01 12.27 11.78
CA VAL A 47 -2.64 12.97 10.64
C VAL A 47 -2.49 14.49 10.77
N PRO A 48 -2.81 15.13 11.92
CA PRO A 48 -2.49 16.55 12.11
C PRO A 48 -1.01 16.90 11.98
N ALA A 49 -0.10 16.03 12.43
CA ALA A 49 1.34 16.23 12.32
C ALA A 49 1.80 16.25 10.85
N LEU A 50 1.34 15.29 10.04
CA LEU A 50 1.61 15.24 8.59
C LEU A 50 1.14 16.52 7.89
N ALA A 51 -0.06 17.00 8.23
CA ALA A 51 -0.56 18.27 7.69
C ALA A 51 0.31 19.48 8.11
N ALA A 52 0.75 19.52 9.36
CA ALA A 52 1.62 20.59 9.86
C ALA A 52 3.00 20.59 9.17
N TRP A 53 3.61 19.42 8.98
CA TRP A 53 4.87 19.29 8.24
C TRP A 53 4.72 19.64 6.75
N ALA A 54 3.61 19.26 6.12
CA ALA A 54 3.33 19.62 4.73
C ALA A 54 3.16 21.14 4.55
N ALA A 55 2.46 21.81 5.48
CA ALA A 55 2.37 23.27 5.51
C ALA A 55 3.75 23.91 5.70
N ALA A 56 4.55 23.42 6.65
CA ALA A 56 5.89 23.92 6.91
C ALA A 56 6.84 23.71 5.71
N LEU A 57 6.72 22.59 4.98
CA LEU A 57 7.44 22.37 3.73
C LEU A 57 7.09 23.42 2.67
N THR A 58 5.79 23.74 2.54
CA THR A 58 5.30 24.75 1.60
C THR A 58 5.81 26.15 1.96
N GLU A 59 5.81 26.51 3.25
CA GLU A 59 6.36 27.78 3.75
C GLU A 59 7.85 27.93 3.45
N ARG A 60 8.61 26.83 3.45
CA ARG A 60 10.03 26.80 3.04
C ARG A 60 10.23 26.82 1.52
N GLY A 61 9.17 26.90 0.73
CA GLY A 61 9.22 26.91 -0.74
C GLY A 61 9.34 25.51 -1.38
N GLY A 62 9.19 24.45 -0.58
CA GLY A 62 9.10 23.08 -1.08
C GLY A 62 7.65 22.68 -1.38
N ARG A 63 7.46 21.41 -1.76
CA ARG A 63 6.15 20.78 -1.91
C ARG A 63 6.27 19.27 -1.73
N PRO A 64 5.21 18.57 -1.28
CA PRO A 64 5.15 17.11 -1.38
C PRO A 64 5.43 16.65 -2.81
N LEU A 65 5.93 15.42 -2.96
CA LEU A 65 6.19 14.84 -4.27
C LEU A 65 4.89 14.79 -5.09
N ASP A 66 4.94 15.40 -6.28
CA ASP A 66 3.81 15.56 -7.19
C ASP A 66 3.64 14.29 -8.03
N ALA A 67 3.08 13.26 -7.39
CA ALA A 67 2.92 11.92 -7.94
C ALA A 67 1.65 11.28 -7.39
N ASP A 68 0.85 10.64 -8.22
CA ASP A 68 -0.32 9.89 -7.79
C ASP A 68 -0.50 8.60 -8.60
N SER A 69 -1.54 7.83 -8.29
CA SER A 69 -1.81 6.54 -8.94
C SER A 69 -2.07 6.63 -10.43
N SER A 70 -2.37 7.82 -10.99
CA SER A 70 -2.50 8.04 -12.44
C SER A 70 -1.18 7.83 -13.18
N LEU A 71 -0.04 7.89 -12.48
CA LEU A 71 1.26 7.55 -13.06
C LEU A 71 1.29 6.10 -13.52
N LEU A 72 0.59 5.19 -12.82
CA LEU A 72 0.53 3.76 -13.13
C LEU A 72 -0.44 3.40 -14.25
N GLY A 73 -0.44 4.21 -15.31
CA GLY A 73 -1.09 3.90 -16.57
C GLY A 73 -0.41 2.71 -17.26
N GLY A 74 -1.13 1.61 -17.44
CA GLY A 74 -0.59 0.39 -18.05
C GLY A 74 -1.66 -0.70 -18.17
N VAL A 75 -1.35 -1.75 -18.92
CA VAL A 75 -2.26 -2.90 -19.08
C VAL A 75 -2.42 -3.61 -17.74
N ARG A 76 -3.66 -3.77 -17.29
CA ARG A 76 -4.02 -4.59 -16.13
C ARG A 76 -4.95 -5.70 -16.57
N LEU A 77 -4.56 -6.94 -16.26
CA LEU A 77 -5.34 -8.12 -16.61
C LEU A 77 -5.56 -8.98 -15.35
N PRO A 78 -6.81 -9.39 -15.05
CA PRO A 78 -8.04 -9.01 -15.74
C PRO A 78 -8.44 -7.55 -15.44
N THR A 79 -9.10 -6.90 -16.39
CA THR A 79 -9.85 -5.65 -16.13
C THR A 79 -11.09 -5.92 -15.27
N VAL A 80 -11.76 -4.87 -14.79
CA VAL A 80 -13.04 -5.03 -14.07
C VAL A 80 -14.11 -5.75 -14.92
N PRO A 81 -14.40 -5.35 -16.18
CA PRO A 81 -15.33 -6.09 -17.03
C PRO A 81 -14.93 -7.56 -17.25
N GLN A 82 -13.65 -7.82 -17.49
CA GLN A 82 -13.13 -9.19 -17.62
C GLN A 82 -13.31 -10.02 -16.35
N SER A 83 -13.08 -9.43 -15.18
CA SER A 83 -13.32 -10.08 -13.89
C SER A 83 -14.81 -10.42 -13.71
N ARG A 84 -15.72 -9.55 -14.16
CA ARG A 84 -17.16 -9.81 -14.14
C ARG A 84 -17.54 -11.00 -15.02
N VAL A 85 -16.95 -11.13 -16.23
CA VAL A 85 -17.15 -12.29 -17.10
C VAL A 85 -16.73 -13.57 -16.38
N LEU A 86 -15.51 -13.60 -15.83
CA LEU A 86 -15.02 -14.79 -15.10
C LEU A 86 -15.95 -15.17 -13.94
N LEU A 87 -16.38 -14.19 -13.14
CA LEU A 87 -17.24 -14.44 -11.98
C LEU A 87 -18.64 -14.95 -12.37
N ARG A 88 -19.23 -14.48 -13.47
CA ARG A 88 -20.54 -14.97 -13.98
C ARG A 88 -20.50 -16.43 -14.38
N HIS A 89 -19.36 -16.89 -14.89
CA HIS A 89 -19.15 -18.28 -15.29
C HIS A 89 -18.58 -19.15 -14.17
N GLY A 90 -18.64 -18.70 -12.91
CA GLY A 90 -18.18 -19.46 -11.75
C GLY A 90 -16.64 -19.59 -11.66
N LEU A 91 -15.89 -18.84 -12.46
CA LEU A 91 -14.42 -18.85 -12.47
C LEU A 91 -13.85 -17.82 -11.47
N GLY A 92 -14.32 -17.88 -10.22
CA GLY A 92 -13.97 -16.93 -9.17
C GLY A 92 -12.56 -17.05 -8.59
N GLU A 93 -11.87 -18.15 -8.86
CA GLU A 93 -10.52 -18.45 -8.34
C GLU A 93 -9.53 -17.31 -8.60
N SER A 94 -9.58 -16.66 -9.77
CA SER A 94 -8.68 -15.55 -10.10
C SER A 94 -8.88 -14.36 -9.15
N PHE A 95 -10.13 -14.00 -8.85
CA PHE A 95 -10.42 -12.88 -7.96
C PHE A 95 -10.11 -13.23 -6.50
N TRP A 96 -10.43 -14.46 -6.07
CA TRP A 96 -9.99 -14.98 -4.76
C TRP A 96 -8.47 -14.92 -4.58
N ASN A 97 -7.72 -15.34 -5.59
CA ASN A 97 -6.26 -15.34 -5.56
C ASN A 97 -5.73 -13.90 -5.44
N SER A 98 -6.31 -12.94 -6.16
CA SER A 98 -5.93 -11.53 -6.04
C SER A 98 -6.09 -11.01 -4.61
N LEU A 99 -7.26 -11.22 -3.98
CA LEU A 99 -7.50 -10.79 -2.59
C LEU A 99 -6.53 -11.46 -1.61
N THR A 100 -6.23 -12.74 -1.82
CA THR A 100 -5.29 -13.52 -1.00
C THR A 100 -3.86 -12.99 -1.14
N ILE A 101 -3.43 -12.72 -2.37
CA ILE A 101 -2.09 -12.20 -2.68
C ILE A 101 -1.90 -10.80 -2.08
N ILE A 102 -2.92 -9.93 -2.17
CA ILE A 102 -2.88 -8.58 -1.59
C ILE A 102 -2.70 -8.68 -0.07
N GLY A 103 -3.56 -9.44 0.62
CA GLY A 103 -3.43 -9.61 2.08
C GLY A 103 -2.06 -10.16 2.50
N LYS A 104 -1.49 -11.12 1.74
CA LYS A 104 -0.13 -11.62 2.01
C LYS A 104 0.96 -10.59 1.73
N ILE A 105 0.77 -9.65 0.80
CA ILE A 105 1.73 -8.58 0.52
C ILE A 105 1.68 -7.54 1.64
N GLU A 106 0.50 -7.11 2.08
CA GLU A 106 0.33 -6.19 3.20
C GLU A 106 0.92 -6.78 4.49
N ALA A 107 0.73 -8.07 4.75
CA ALA A 107 1.38 -8.73 5.90
C ALA A 107 2.93 -8.58 5.89
N ARG A 108 3.57 -8.45 4.72
CA ARG A 108 5.02 -8.18 4.61
C ARG A 108 5.37 -6.74 4.99
N GLY A 109 4.44 -5.80 4.86
CA GLY A 109 4.60 -4.39 5.24
C GLY A 109 4.93 -4.21 6.73
N ARG A 110 4.55 -5.16 7.59
CA ARG A 110 4.98 -5.22 9.00
C ARG A 110 6.48 -5.10 9.22
N LEU A 111 7.28 -5.54 8.25
CA LEU A 111 8.73 -5.40 8.28
C LEU A 111 9.19 -3.94 8.51
N LEU A 112 8.39 -2.94 8.10
CA LEU A 112 8.66 -1.52 8.36
C LEU A 112 8.63 -1.15 9.86
N ALA A 113 7.97 -1.94 10.70
CA ALA A 113 7.99 -1.76 12.15
C ALA A 113 9.18 -2.45 12.85
N GLU A 114 9.90 -3.32 12.13
CA GLU A 114 10.94 -4.20 12.69
C GLU A 114 12.34 -3.83 12.19
N ILE A 115 12.45 -3.23 11.00
CA ILE A 115 13.75 -2.80 10.46
C ILE A 115 14.26 -1.55 11.20
N PRO A 116 15.52 -1.55 11.68
CA PRO A 116 16.14 -0.33 12.18
C PRO A 116 16.44 0.62 11.03
N PHE A 117 15.92 1.85 11.11
CA PHE A 117 16.20 2.90 10.12
C PHE A 117 17.44 3.71 10.51
N PRO A 118 18.33 4.02 9.54
CA PRO A 118 19.49 4.83 9.82
C PRO A 118 19.07 6.25 10.23
N PRO A 119 19.75 6.88 11.21
CA PRO A 119 19.51 8.29 11.50
C PRO A 119 19.89 9.12 10.28
N LEU A 120 18.98 9.96 9.79
CA LEU A 120 19.18 10.68 8.54
C LEU A 120 19.99 11.98 8.72
N GLN A 121 19.88 12.63 9.88
CA GLN A 121 20.51 13.93 10.17
C GLN A 121 22.02 13.98 9.89
N PRO A 122 22.85 12.95 10.22
CA PRO A 122 24.28 12.96 9.89
C PRO A 122 24.59 13.06 8.39
N HIS A 123 23.66 12.62 7.54
CA HIS A 123 23.82 12.61 6.09
C HIS A 123 23.20 13.83 5.40
N VAL A 124 22.51 14.68 6.14
CA VAL A 124 21.85 15.89 5.64
C VAL A 124 22.58 17.13 6.19
N VAL A 125 22.68 18.16 5.36
CA VAL A 125 23.28 19.45 5.73
C VAL A 125 22.31 20.28 6.55
N ASP A 126 21.05 20.32 6.11
CA ASP A 126 19.94 21.03 6.74
C ASP A 126 19.53 20.41 8.08
N ASP A 127 18.96 21.23 8.98
CA ASP A 127 18.33 20.74 10.21
C ASP A 127 16.97 20.11 9.88
N ILE A 128 16.86 18.80 10.11
CA ILE A 128 15.64 18.04 9.84
C ILE A 128 14.83 17.73 11.11
N SER A 129 15.22 18.29 12.26
CA SER A 129 14.57 18.01 13.55
C SER A 129 13.09 18.41 13.60
N GLN A 130 12.67 19.38 12.78
CA GLN A 130 11.30 19.85 12.63
C GLN A 130 10.64 19.39 11.31
N MET A 131 11.23 18.38 10.67
CA MET A 131 10.74 17.79 9.42
C MET A 131 10.20 16.39 9.70
N ALA A 132 9.24 15.93 8.90
CA ALA A 132 8.72 14.58 8.99
C ALA A 132 9.83 13.53 8.75
N ILE A 133 10.76 13.80 7.84
CA ILE A 133 11.93 12.93 7.58
C ILE A 133 12.85 12.77 8.81
N GLY A 134 12.84 13.71 9.75
CA GLY A 134 13.53 13.59 11.04
C GLY A 134 12.85 12.63 12.02
N HIS A 135 11.62 12.20 11.72
CA HIS A 135 10.78 11.37 12.58
C HIS A 135 10.49 9.97 11.98
N LEU A 136 11.10 9.61 10.83
CA LEU A 136 10.88 8.31 10.15
C LEU A 136 11.05 7.11 11.10
N GLY A 137 12.19 7.08 11.80
CA GLY A 137 12.49 6.07 12.82
C GLY A 137 11.92 6.35 14.21
N ASN A 138 11.14 7.43 14.38
CA ASN A 138 10.54 7.86 15.64
C ASN A 138 9.01 7.64 15.62
N GLY A 139 8.57 6.51 15.08
CA GLY A 139 7.17 6.09 15.08
C GLY A 139 6.49 6.15 13.71
N LEU A 140 6.97 6.93 12.73
CA LEU A 140 6.27 7.07 11.44
C LEU A 140 6.26 5.77 10.61
N LEU A 141 7.43 5.16 10.36
CA LEU A 141 7.50 3.90 9.61
C LEU A 141 7.01 2.70 10.43
N GLN A 142 7.11 2.80 11.77
CA GLN A 142 6.51 1.84 12.67
C GLN A 142 4.98 1.85 12.59
N ALA A 143 4.36 3.03 12.57
CA ALA A 143 2.93 3.17 12.42
C ALA A 143 2.45 2.53 11.11
N HIS A 144 3.13 2.83 10.00
CA HIS A 144 2.87 2.20 8.71
C HIS A 144 2.96 0.67 8.81
N GLY A 145 4.07 0.11 9.31
CA GLY A 145 4.20 -1.34 9.43
C GLY A 145 3.13 -2.01 10.32
N TRP A 146 2.69 -1.34 11.38
CA TRP A 146 1.60 -1.82 12.22
C TRP A 146 0.21 -1.67 11.59
N ASP A 147 0.01 -0.72 10.68
CA ASP A 147 -1.21 -0.61 9.88
C ASP A 147 -1.33 -1.83 8.96
N GLU A 148 -0.23 -2.19 8.30
CA GLU A 148 -0.14 -3.26 7.31
C GLU A 148 -0.32 -4.70 7.86
N GLY A 149 0.52 -5.10 8.82
CA GLY A 149 0.53 -6.49 9.33
C GLY A 149 0.39 -6.61 10.85
N GLY A 150 -0.05 -5.52 11.49
CA GLY A 150 -0.49 -5.52 12.87
C GLY A 150 0.64 -5.49 13.90
N VAL A 151 0.24 -5.35 15.16
CA VAL A 151 1.15 -5.41 16.30
C VAL A 151 1.27 -6.87 16.75
N ALA A 152 2.49 -7.34 16.99
CA ALA A 152 2.72 -8.64 17.61
C ALA A 152 2.02 -8.67 18.97
N ASP A 153 1.21 -9.70 19.23
CA ASP A 153 0.78 -9.95 20.61
C ASP A 153 1.97 -10.58 21.37
N PRO A 154 2.48 -9.93 22.43
CA PRO A 154 3.60 -10.44 23.21
C PRO A 154 3.34 -11.81 23.84
N ALA A 155 2.07 -12.21 24.03
CA ALA A 155 1.69 -13.45 24.70
C ALA A 155 1.54 -14.65 23.74
N SER A 156 1.13 -14.44 22.49
CA SER A 156 0.83 -15.53 21.55
C SER A 156 1.85 -15.67 20.41
N GLY A 157 2.71 -14.67 20.18
CA GLY A 157 3.62 -14.66 19.04
C GLY A 157 2.92 -14.58 17.67
N ALA A 158 1.58 -14.51 17.65
CA ALA A 158 0.77 -14.18 16.49
C ALA A 158 0.53 -12.67 16.44
N ALA A 159 0.15 -12.13 15.27
CA ALA A 159 -0.43 -10.80 15.20
C ALA A 159 -1.77 -10.83 15.96
N GLY A 160 -1.75 -10.47 17.24
CA GLY A 160 -2.90 -10.52 18.16
C GLY A 160 -3.27 -9.16 18.76
N GLY A 161 -2.71 -8.06 18.22
CA GLY A 161 -3.24 -6.71 18.43
C GLY A 161 -4.47 -6.42 17.56
N ALA A 162 -5.00 -5.20 17.62
CA ALA A 162 -6.05 -4.69 16.73
C ALA A 162 -5.81 -5.15 15.27
N GLY A 163 -6.87 -5.51 14.54
CA GLY A 163 -6.75 -6.08 13.19
C GLY A 163 -5.90 -5.17 12.29
N ALA A 164 -5.23 -5.74 11.30
CA ALA A 164 -4.42 -5.01 10.32
C ALA A 164 -5.01 -5.15 8.91
N HIS A 165 -4.46 -4.43 7.94
CA HIS A 165 -4.96 -4.45 6.57
C HIS A 165 -4.95 -5.89 5.99
N ASP A 166 -3.91 -6.68 6.27
CA ASP A 166 -3.81 -8.09 5.86
C ASP A 166 -5.04 -8.93 6.25
N GLN A 167 -5.45 -8.83 7.51
CA GLN A 167 -6.61 -9.52 8.08
C GLN A 167 -7.92 -9.02 7.48
N MET A 168 -8.01 -7.73 7.16
CA MET A 168 -9.18 -7.15 6.50
C MET A 168 -9.36 -7.70 5.08
N TRP A 169 -8.28 -7.92 4.32
CA TRP A 169 -8.38 -8.60 3.02
C TRP A 169 -8.86 -10.02 3.12
N PHE A 170 -8.33 -10.79 4.07
CA PHE A 170 -8.79 -12.16 4.28
C PHE A 170 -10.26 -12.18 4.72
N ALA A 171 -10.69 -11.25 5.57
CA ALA A 171 -12.10 -11.12 5.96
C ALA A 171 -13.00 -10.76 4.77
N ALA A 172 -12.62 -9.76 3.96
CA ALA A 172 -13.38 -9.36 2.77
C ALA A 172 -13.50 -10.51 1.76
N ARG A 173 -12.39 -11.24 1.51
CA ARG A 173 -12.35 -12.43 0.66
C ARG A 173 -13.29 -13.53 1.16
N ASP A 174 -13.19 -13.88 2.44
CA ASP A 174 -13.98 -14.94 3.06
C ASP A 174 -15.47 -14.59 3.10
N LEU A 175 -15.83 -13.32 3.27
CA LEU A 175 -17.21 -12.84 3.19
C LEU A 175 -17.79 -13.04 1.77
N ALA A 176 -17.04 -12.59 0.76
CA ALA A 176 -17.49 -12.62 -0.63
C ALA A 176 -17.68 -14.05 -1.16
N PHE A 177 -16.77 -14.97 -0.83
CA PHE A 177 -16.75 -16.32 -1.40
C PHE A 177 -17.14 -17.44 -0.42
N GLY A 178 -16.99 -17.22 0.88
CA GLY A 178 -16.95 -18.27 1.89
C GLY A 178 -15.51 -18.67 2.23
N GLU A 179 -15.26 -18.94 3.50
CA GLU A 179 -13.96 -19.41 3.97
C GLU A 179 -13.55 -20.71 3.26
N GLY A 180 -12.29 -20.75 2.80
CA GLY A 180 -11.74 -21.92 2.10
C GLY A 180 -12.37 -22.23 0.74
N ALA A 181 -13.02 -21.26 0.08
CA ALA A 181 -13.65 -21.48 -1.23
C ALA A 181 -12.66 -21.93 -2.33
N TYR A 182 -11.40 -21.51 -2.24
CA TYR A 182 -10.32 -21.95 -3.12
C TYR A 182 -9.02 -22.20 -2.33
N PRO A 183 -8.05 -22.96 -2.89
CA PRO A 183 -6.75 -23.17 -2.27
C PRO A 183 -6.00 -21.86 -2.00
N ASP A 184 -5.09 -21.91 -1.03
CA ASP A 184 -4.18 -20.81 -0.78
C ASP A 184 -3.16 -20.64 -1.93
N VAL A 185 -2.69 -19.41 -2.12
CA VAL A 185 -1.73 -19.05 -3.17
C VAL A 185 -0.69 -18.10 -2.61
N ASP A 186 0.56 -18.26 -3.03
CA ASP A 186 1.63 -17.35 -2.63
C ASP A 186 1.78 -16.18 -3.59
N PRO A 187 2.07 -14.96 -3.09
CA PRO A 187 2.45 -13.84 -3.93
C PRO A 187 3.73 -14.16 -4.70
N PRO A 188 3.95 -13.54 -5.88
CA PRO A 188 5.19 -13.71 -6.63
C PRO A 188 6.41 -13.34 -5.78
N GLU A 189 7.52 -14.08 -5.96
CA GLU A 189 8.73 -13.93 -5.15
C GLU A 189 9.38 -12.55 -5.27
N ASN A 190 9.27 -11.88 -6.42
CA ASN A 190 9.86 -10.57 -6.63
C ASN A 190 9.00 -9.68 -7.55
N ILE A 191 8.63 -8.50 -7.06
CA ILE A 191 7.94 -7.43 -7.82
C ILE A 191 8.82 -6.20 -8.03
N ALA A 192 10.04 -6.23 -7.48
CA ALA A 192 11.03 -5.16 -7.61
C ALA A 192 11.71 -5.20 -8.99
N ARG A 193 12.49 -4.16 -9.26
CA ARG A 193 13.32 -4.08 -10.47
C ARG A 193 14.33 -5.24 -10.51
N PRO A 194 14.60 -5.82 -11.69
CA PRO A 194 15.54 -6.94 -11.83
C PRO A 194 17.01 -6.55 -11.64
N GLU A 195 17.35 -5.26 -11.54
CA GLU A 195 18.72 -4.74 -11.43
C GLU A 195 19.33 -4.90 -10.02
N VAL A 196 19.37 -6.15 -9.53
CA VAL A 196 19.94 -6.51 -8.22
C VAL A 196 21.41 -6.09 -8.14
N GLY A 197 21.77 -5.38 -7.06
CA GLY A 197 23.16 -5.01 -6.76
C GLY A 197 23.64 -3.70 -7.42
N ARG A 198 22.83 -3.04 -8.24
CA ARG A 198 23.16 -1.73 -8.80
C ARG A 198 22.90 -0.62 -7.78
N ARG A 199 23.91 0.23 -7.55
CA ARG A 199 23.76 1.52 -6.86
C ARG A 199 23.36 2.60 -7.88
N TRP A 200 22.26 3.31 -7.62
CA TRP A 200 21.76 4.44 -8.42
C TRP A 200 22.24 5.79 -7.92
N MET A 201 22.62 5.86 -6.63
CA MET A 201 23.09 7.04 -5.94
C MET A 201 24.42 6.74 -5.22
N PRO A 202 25.46 6.24 -5.94
CA PRO A 202 26.74 5.83 -5.33
C PRO A 202 27.49 6.96 -4.63
N GLU A 203 27.15 8.21 -4.90
CA GLU A 203 27.74 9.40 -4.26
C GLU A 203 27.32 9.56 -2.79
N VAL A 204 26.23 8.93 -2.33
CA VAL A 204 25.79 8.96 -0.92
C VAL A 204 26.05 7.63 -0.20
N ALA A 205 25.95 7.65 1.13
CA ALA A 205 26.09 6.46 1.96
C ALA A 205 25.08 5.37 1.54
N ALA A 206 25.46 4.10 1.70
CA ALA A 206 24.64 2.97 1.25
C ALA A 206 23.30 2.92 1.98
N GLU A 207 23.29 3.22 3.27
CA GLU A 207 22.07 3.27 4.08
C GLU A 207 21.11 4.40 3.66
N VAL A 208 21.64 5.53 3.18
CA VAL A 208 20.83 6.65 2.67
C VAL A 208 20.17 6.26 1.35
N GLU A 209 20.92 5.66 0.43
CA GLU A 209 20.34 5.14 -0.81
C GLU A 209 19.31 4.04 -0.54
N GLY A 210 19.59 3.14 0.41
CA GLY A 210 18.65 2.13 0.86
C GLY A 210 17.33 2.73 1.36
N LEU A 211 17.40 3.76 2.22
CA LEU A 211 16.22 4.45 2.72
C LEU A 211 15.43 5.14 1.59
N LEU A 212 16.10 5.94 0.76
CA LEU A 212 15.44 6.67 -0.33
C LEU A 212 14.78 5.72 -1.33
N SER A 213 15.48 4.66 -1.71
CA SER A 213 14.95 3.64 -2.62
C SER A 213 13.76 2.89 -2.01
N LEU A 214 13.80 2.57 -0.71
CA LEU A 214 12.67 1.98 -0.01
C LEU A 214 11.43 2.89 -0.07
N LEU A 215 11.56 4.16 0.32
CA LEU A 215 10.44 5.12 0.34
C LEU A 215 9.82 5.30 -1.06
N MET A 216 10.63 5.39 -2.10
CA MET A 216 10.14 5.51 -3.48
C MET A 216 9.46 4.23 -3.98
N ASN A 217 10.01 3.05 -3.68
CA ASN A 217 9.36 1.79 -4.05
C ASN A 217 8.05 1.59 -3.28
N LEU A 218 8.02 1.94 -1.99
CA LEU A 218 6.83 1.86 -1.16
C LEU A 218 5.72 2.76 -1.71
N LEU A 219 6.02 4.01 -2.10
CA LEU A 219 5.04 4.89 -2.72
C LEU A 219 4.44 4.30 -4.02
N VAL A 220 5.25 3.62 -4.84
CA VAL A 220 4.75 2.92 -6.04
C VAL A 220 3.87 1.72 -5.68
N ILE A 221 4.14 1.04 -4.57
CA ILE A 221 3.27 -0.02 -4.05
C ILE A 221 1.91 0.58 -3.65
N GLU A 222 1.88 1.70 -2.91
CA GLU A 222 0.61 2.32 -2.51
C GLU A 222 -0.23 2.77 -3.71
N PHE A 223 0.41 3.29 -4.75
CA PHE A 223 -0.31 3.62 -5.99
C PHE A 223 -0.91 2.39 -6.68
N ARG A 224 -0.26 1.21 -6.60
CA ARG A 224 -0.82 -0.05 -7.13
C ARG A 224 -1.98 -0.51 -6.27
N ALA A 225 -1.85 -0.39 -4.96
CA ALA A 225 -2.89 -0.75 -4.00
C ALA A 225 -4.16 0.08 -4.27
N GLU A 226 -4.03 1.40 -4.41
CA GLU A 226 -5.14 2.32 -4.70
C GLU A 226 -5.96 1.92 -5.94
N LEU A 227 -5.30 1.56 -7.04
CA LEU A 227 -5.97 1.08 -8.25
C LEU A 227 -6.67 -0.26 -8.03
N GLY A 228 -6.06 -1.15 -7.25
CA GLY A 228 -6.63 -2.43 -6.86
C GLY A 228 -7.88 -2.30 -5.98
N PHE A 229 -7.91 -1.32 -5.07
CA PHE A 229 -9.07 -1.08 -4.19
C PHE A 229 -10.30 -0.65 -4.97
N ALA A 230 -10.15 0.32 -5.88
CA ALA A 230 -11.24 0.81 -6.72
C ALA A 230 -11.82 -0.32 -7.60
N ASP A 231 -10.94 -1.09 -8.24
CA ASP A 231 -11.33 -2.23 -9.09
C ASP A 231 -12.03 -3.31 -8.26
N THR A 232 -11.52 -3.63 -7.06
CA THR A 232 -12.09 -4.60 -6.13
C THR A 232 -13.48 -4.17 -5.66
N GLN A 233 -13.65 -2.92 -5.22
CA GLN A 233 -14.95 -2.38 -4.82
C GLN A 233 -15.97 -2.43 -5.98
N ALA A 234 -15.53 -2.11 -7.21
CA ALA A 234 -16.39 -2.14 -8.38
C ALA A 234 -16.84 -3.56 -8.74
N ILE A 235 -15.98 -4.56 -8.55
CA ILE A 235 -16.32 -5.98 -8.73
C ILE A 235 -17.27 -6.44 -7.62
N LEU A 236 -16.90 -6.21 -6.35
CA LEU A 236 -17.69 -6.61 -5.20
C LEU A 236 -19.10 -6.02 -5.28
N ARG A 237 -19.27 -4.74 -5.59
CA ARG A 237 -20.59 -4.08 -5.70
C ARG A 237 -21.37 -4.37 -7.01
N THR A 238 -20.89 -5.27 -7.86
CA THR A 238 -21.63 -5.62 -9.10
C THR A 238 -22.90 -6.42 -8.75
N PRO A 239 -24.12 -5.96 -9.09
CA PRO A 239 -25.37 -6.50 -8.54
C PRO A 239 -25.65 -7.97 -8.81
N ASP A 240 -25.28 -8.47 -9.99
CA ASP A 240 -25.52 -9.85 -10.43
C ASP A 240 -24.41 -10.83 -10.04
N LEU A 241 -23.35 -10.36 -9.37
CA LEU A 241 -22.28 -11.20 -8.84
C LEU A 241 -22.55 -11.62 -7.39
N PHE A 242 -21.91 -12.72 -6.98
CA PHE A 242 -22.01 -13.31 -5.64
C PHE A 242 -23.45 -13.71 -5.23
N PRO A 243 -24.15 -14.53 -6.05
CA PRO A 243 -25.51 -14.95 -5.74
C PRO A 243 -25.57 -15.69 -4.39
N GLY A 244 -26.52 -15.31 -3.54
CA GLY A 244 -26.66 -15.84 -2.19
C GLY A 244 -25.70 -15.25 -1.14
N ARG A 245 -24.76 -14.39 -1.55
CA ARG A 245 -23.81 -13.68 -0.65
C ARG A 245 -23.79 -12.16 -0.87
N ARG A 246 -24.86 -11.61 -1.46
CA ARG A 246 -24.90 -10.21 -1.88
C ARG A 246 -24.70 -9.21 -0.72
N PRO A 247 -25.31 -9.38 0.47
CA PRO A 247 -25.00 -8.55 1.64
C PRO A 247 -23.55 -8.66 2.10
N GLN A 248 -22.98 -9.87 2.11
CA GLN A 248 -21.60 -10.12 2.55
C GLN A 248 -20.59 -9.51 1.57
N ALA A 249 -20.86 -9.57 0.27
CA ALA A 249 -20.01 -8.94 -0.72
C ALA A 249 -20.14 -7.40 -0.70
N GLU A 250 -21.26 -6.83 -0.22
CA GLU A 250 -21.33 -5.39 0.07
C GLU A 250 -20.49 -5.03 1.29
N GLU A 251 -20.60 -5.79 2.38
CA GLU A 251 -19.77 -5.61 3.58
C GLU A 251 -18.27 -5.78 3.27
N ALA A 252 -17.90 -6.73 2.42
CA ALA A 252 -16.53 -6.86 1.91
C ALA A 252 -16.06 -5.60 1.16
N ALA A 253 -16.95 -4.95 0.39
CA ALA A 253 -16.61 -3.71 -0.31
C ALA A 253 -16.46 -2.52 0.65
N GLU A 254 -17.21 -2.49 1.76
CA GLU A 254 -17.04 -1.53 2.84
C GLU A 254 -15.72 -1.73 3.59
N ILE A 255 -15.32 -2.98 3.85
CA ILE A 255 -14.02 -3.31 4.44
C ILE A 255 -12.90 -2.77 3.56
N VAL A 256 -12.91 -3.07 2.24
CA VAL A 256 -11.91 -2.56 1.29
C VAL A 256 -11.92 -1.02 1.26
N GLY A 257 -13.08 -0.38 1.37
CA GLY A 257 -13.18 1.08 1.46
C GLY A 257 -12.53 1.66 2.73
N ARG A 258 -12.52 0.92 3.83
CA ARG A 258 -11.85 1.33 5.07
C ARG A 258 -10.33 1.18 4.97
N ILE A 259 -9.85 0.07 4.41
CA ILE A 259 -8.42 -0.10 4.06
C ILE A 259 -7.98 1.08 3.21
N ARG A 260 -8.72 1.38 2.14
CA ARG A 260 -8.43 2.53 1.26
C ARG A 260 -8.37 3.87 2.00
N ALA A 261 -9.20 4.09 3.02
CA ALA A 261 -9.15 5.31 3.82
C ALA A 261 -7.89 5.39 4.71
N ASP A 262 -7.40 4.24 5.20
CA ASP A 262 -6.13 4.16 5.94
C ASP A 262 -4.94 4.48 5.01
N GLU A 263 -4.97 3.98 3.77
CA GLU A 263 -3.92 4.14 2.77
C GLU A 263 -3.72 5.58 2.28
N GLU A 264 -4.74 6.45 2.42
CA GLU A 264 -4.58 7.89 2.17
C GLU A 264 -3.49 8.50 3.08
N ILE A 265 -3.36 7.99 4.32
CA ILE A 265 -2.31 8.43 5.25
C ILE A 265 -0.94 7.98 4.74
N HIS A 266 -0.83 6.76 4.21
CA HIS A 266 0.43 6.19 3.75
C HIS A 266 0.92 6.92 2.50
N VAL A 267 0.07 7.09 1.50
CA VAL A 267 0.36 7.86 0.29
C VAL A 267 0.80 9.28 0.62
N SER A 268 -0.02 10.02 1.38
CA SER A 268 0.26 11.43 1.68
C SER A 268 1.53 11.60 2.51
N SER A 269 1.80 10.68 3.43
CA SER A 269 3.02 10.70 4.23
C SER A 269 4.28 10.42 3.39
N LEU A 270 4.24 9.44 2.49
CA LEU A 270 5.37 9.14 1.60
C LEU A 270 5.65 10.25 0.60
N GLN A 271 4.60 10.87 0.03
CA GLN A 271 4.74 12.08 -0.79
C GLN A 271 5.40 13.21 -0.01
N LEU A 272 5.01 13.42 1.24
CA LEU A 272 5.63 14.42 2.12
C LEU A 272 7.09 14.10 2.39
N TYR A 273 7.42 12.86 2.77
CA TYR A 273 8.80 12.45 3.07
C TYR A 273 9.72 12.64 1.86
N LEU A 274 9.26 12.23 0.68
CA LEU A 274 10.02 12.39 -0.56
C LEU A 274 10.12 13.85 -0.99
N GLY A 275 9.08 14.65 -0.76
CA GLY A 275 9.10 16.10 -0.98
C GLY A 275 10.10 16.82 -0.06
N GLU A 276 10.15 16.42 1.21
CA GLU A 276 11.14 16.90 2.18
C GLU A 276 12.55 16.46 1.82
N CYS A 277 12.77 15.20 1.46
CA CYS A 277 14.05 14.71 0.94
C CYS A 277 14.49 15.48 -0.31
N ALA A 278 13.57 15.83 -1.21
CA ALA A 278 13.88 16.63 -2.38
C ALA A 278 14.26 18.08 -2.05
N ALA A 279 13.83 18.60 -0.90
CA ALA A 279 14.05 19.98 -0.47
C ALA A 279 15.36 20.20 0.32
N VAL A 280 16.02 19.13 0.77
CA VAL A 280 17.27 19.21 1.55
C VAL A 280 18.52 18.94 0.72
N THR A 281 19.67 19.23 1.30
CA THR A 281 21.00 18.93 0.73
C THR A 281 21.63 17.76 1.46
N PHE A 282 22.06 16.74 0.71
CA PHE A 282 22.77 15.58 1.24
C PHE A 282 24.28 15.78 1.21
N ARG A 283 24.97 15.13 2.14
CA ARG A 283 26.43 15.00 2.15
C ARG A 283 26.84 13.82 1.27
N THR A 284 27.87 14.01 0.47
CA THR A 284 28.44 12.93 -0.36
C THR A 284 29.63 12.26 0.33
N ASN A 285 29.95 11.04 -0.11
CA ASN A 285 31.01 10.21 0.46
C ASN A 285 32.41 10.84 0.34
N ASP A 286 32.61 11.74 -0.63
CA ASP A 286 33.86 12.45 -0.88
C ASP A 286 33.98 13.79 -0.13
N GLY A 287 33.03 14.08 0.78
CA GLY A 287 33.01 15.30 1.58
C GLY A 287 32.34 16.51 0.90
N GLY A 288 31.80 16.32 -0.31
CA GLY A 288 30.95 17.30 -0.99
C GLY A 288 29.49 17.26 -0.54
N THR A 289 28.64 17.84 -1.40
CA THR A 289 27.19 17.86 -1.21
C THR A 289 26.44 17.65 -2.52
N ILE A 290 25.20 17.19 -2.44
CA ILE A 290 24.29 17.02 -3.57
C ILE A 290 22.87 17.45 -3.18
N ALA A 291 22.15 18.09 -4.09
CA ALA A 291 20.76 18.46 -3.87
C ALA A 291 19.89 17.20 -3.82
N GLY A 292 19.04 17.07 -2.80
CA GLY A 292 18.15 15.92 -2.67
C GLY A 292 17.21 15.74 -3.85
N ARG A 293 16.77 16.84 -4.47
CA ARG A 293 16.00 16.82 -5.72
C ARG A 293 16.67 15.98 -6.81
N GLU A 294 17.98 16.11 -6.98
CA GLU A 294 18.71 15.38 -8.01
C GLU A 294 18.69 13.87 -7.75
N LEU A 295 18.84 13.47 -6.50
CA LEU A 295 18.77 12.07 -6.06
C LEU A 295 17.38 11.47 -6.30
N ILE A 296 16.33 12.18 -5.83
CA ILE A 296 14.94 11.74 -5.95
C ILE A 296 14.53 11.64 -7.41
N GLU A 297 14.74 12.67 -8.23
CA GLU A 297 14.34 12.67 -9.64
C GLU A 297 15.06 11.58 -10.43
N ARG A 298 16.36 11.36 -10.20
CA ARG A 298 17.15 10.33 -10.88
C ARG A 298 16.60 8.93 -10.65
N PHE A 299 16.32 8.57 -9.39
CA PHE A 299 15.79 7.25 -9.07
C PHE A 299 14.32 7.12 -9.48
N TRP A 300 13.51 8.13 -9.17
CA TRP A 300 12.06 8.15 -9.42
C TRP A 300 11.73 8.01 -10.89
N ASN A 301 12.39 8.76 -11.78
CA ASN A 301 12.14 8.68 -13.22
C ASN A 301 12.40 7.29 -13.77
N GLY A 302 13.49 6.66 -13.32
CA GLY A 302 13.74 5.26 -13.61
C GLY A 302 12.56 4.42 -13.11
N LEU A 303 12.23 4.52 -11.82
CA LEU A 303 11.22 3.72 -11.14
C LEU A 303 9.86 3.76 -11.82
N VAL A 304 9.39 4.95 -12.16
CA VAL A 304 8.14 5.15 -12.89
C VAL A 304 8.18 4.40 -14.22
N GLN A 305 9.20 4.59 -15.06
CA GLN A 305 9.28 3.87 -16.36
C GLN A 305 9.10 2.35 -16.22
N TRP A 306 9.78 1.73 -15.25
CA TRP A 306 9.63 0.29 -15.00
C TRP A 306 8.23 -0.07 -14.52
N ALA A 307 7.71 0.70 -13.56
CA ALA A 307 6.44 0.40 -12.90
C ALA A 307 5.23 0.60 -13.80
N THR A 308 5.33 1.48 -14.81
CA THR A 308 4.22 1.92 -15.66
C THR A 308 4.27 1.31 -17.06
N VAL A 309 5.46 1.13 -17.63
CA VAL A 309 5.62 0.65 -19.01
C VAL A 309 6.04 -0.81 -19.04
N ASP A 310 7.16 -1.15 -18.40
CA ASP A 310 7.81 -2.44 -18.61
C ASP A 310 7.12 -3.57 -17.85
N GLN A 311 6.94 -3.40 -16.53
CA GLN A 311 6.40 -4.43 -15.65
C GLN A 311 4.93 -4.78 -15.94
N PRO A 312 4.02 -3.82 -16.22
CA PRO A 312 2.63 -4.14 -16.50
C PRO A 312 2.43 -5.03 -17.74
N ALA A 313 3.17 -4.79 -18.82
CA ALA A 313 3.09 -5.61 -20.02
C ALA A 313 3.54 -7.06 -19.77
N ILE A 314 4.64 -7.23 -19.03
CA ILE A 314 5.15 -8.55 -18.63
C ILE A 314 4.12 -9.26 -17.74
N ALA A 315 3.60 -8.56 -16.73
CA ALA A 315 2.61 -9.12 -15.81
C ALA A 315 1.31 -9.51 -16.53
N ALA A 316 0.83 -8.67 -17.46
CA ALA A 316 -0.38 -8.94 -18.23
C ALA A 316 -0.24 -10.19 -19.11
N GLU A 317 0.90 -10.40 -19.77
CA GLU A 317 1.14 -11.59 -20.59
C GLU A 317 1.14 -12.86 -19.73
N VAL A 318 1.85 -12.85 -18.59
CA VAL A 318 1.85 -13.97 -17.64
C VAL A 318 0.43 -14.25 -17.12
N GLN A 319 -0.31 -13.21 -16.73
CA GLN A 319 -1.69 -13.36 -16.29
C GLN A 319 -2.60 -13.90 -17.40
N ARG A 320 -2.42 -13.47 -18.66
CA ARG A 320 -3.24 -13.95 -19.77
C ARG A 320 -3.10 -15.45 -19.94
N GLN A 321 -1.87 -15.96 -19.88
CA GLN A 321 -1.59 -17.39 -20.02
C GLN A 321 -2.23 -18.19 -18.87
N LEU A 322 -2.12 -17.71 -17.64
CA LEU A 322 -2.73 -18.33 -16.46
C LEU A 322 -4.27 -18.33 -16.56
N LEU A 323 -4.87 -17.20 -16.92
CA LEU A 323 -6.31 -17.07 -17.08
C LEU A 323 -6.84 -17.95 -18.22
N HIS A 324 -6.16 -17.94 -19.37
CA HIS A 324 -6.53 -18.79 -20.50
C HIS A 324 -6.49 -20.27 -20.11
N ALA A 325 -5.42 -20.72 -19.47
CA ALA A 325 -5.30 -22.11 -19.01
C ALA A 325 -6.39 -22.48 -17.98
N ARG A 326 -6.82 -21.52 -17.13
CA ARG A 326 -7.93 -21.72 -16.18
C ARG A 326 -9.28 -21.80 -16.89
N VAL A 327 -9.57 -20.86 -17.78
CA VAL A 327 -10.82 -20.79 -18.54
C VAL A 327 -11.00 -22.03 -19.42
N MET A 328 -9.95 -22.51 -20.07
CA MET A 328 -10.02 -23.69 -20.95
C MET A 328 -10.30 -25.01 -20.23
N ARG A 329 -10.22 -25.05 -18.89
CA ARG A 329 -10.69 -26.21 -18.11
C ARG A 329 -12.21 -26.25 -17.95
N HIS A 330 -12.90 -25.13 -18.19
CA HIS A 330 -14.36 -25.07 -18.17
C HIS A 330 -14.94 -25.72 -19.44
N PRO A 331 -16.07 -26.45 -19.36
CA PRO A 331 -16.73 -27.05 -20.54
C PRO A 331 -16.97 -26.05 -21.67
N ASP A 332 -17.38 -24.83 -21.32
CA ASP A 332 -17.65 -23.73 -22.25
C ASP A 332 -16.44 -22.78 -22.46
N GLY A 333 -15.23 -23.22 -22.14
CA GLY A 333 -14.03 -22.36 -22.06
C GLY A 333 -13.75 -21.54 -23.32
N ALA A 334 -13.99 -22.09 -24.52
CA ALA A 334 -13.78 -21.37 -25.78
C ALA A 334 -14.75 -20.19 -25.99
N GLU A 335 -15.98 -20.30 -25.48
CA GLU A 335 -16.97 -19.21 -25.52
C GLU A 335 -16.66 -18.16 -24.44
N ILE A 336 -16.39 -18.62 -23.22
CA ILE A 336 -16.04 -17.75 -22.09
C ILE A 336 -14.80 -16.91 -22.40
N TRP A 337 -13.77 -17.51 -23.01
CA TRP A 337 -12.56 -16.77 -23.38
C TRP A 337 -12.82 -15.70 -24.45
N ARG A 338 -13.73 -15.98 -25.39
CA ARG A 338 -14.14 -15.00 -26.40
C ARG A 338 -14.87 -13.82 -25.76
N GLU A 339 -15.75 -14.09 -24.80
CA GLU A 339 -16.45 -13.05 -24.02
C GLU A 339 -15.45 -12.24 -23.18
N PHE A 340 -14.50 -12.92 -22.53
CA PHE A 340 -13.44 -12.30 -21.75
C PHE A 340 -12.58 -11.34 -22.60
N GLU A 341 -12.12 -11.80 -23.77
CA GLU A 341 -11.32 -11.00 -24.69
C GLU A 341 -12.12 -9.81 -25.26
N ALA A 342 -13.43 -9.97 -25.49
CA ALA A 342 -14.29 -8.88 -25.96
C ALA A 342 -14.61 -7.84 -24.88
N ALA A 343 -14.40 -8.14 -23.60
CA ALA A 343 -14.68 -7.25 -22.48
C ALA A 343 -13.51 -6.31 -22.12
N GLY A 344 -12.34 -6.46 -22.75
CA GLY A 344 -11.09 -5.76 -22.38
C GLY A 344 -10.42 -5.01 -23.52
#